data_AF-A0A2A6E4S3-F1
#
_entry.id   AF-A0A2A6E4S3-F1
#
_cell.length_a   1.000
_cell.length_b   1.000
_cell.length_c   1.000
_cell.angle_alpha   90.00
_cell.angle_beta   90.00
_cell.angle_gamma   90.00
#
_symmetry.space_group_name_H-M   'P 1'
#
loop_
_entity.id
_entity.type
_entity.pdbx_description
1 polymer ?
#
loop_
_entity_poly.entity_id
_entity_poly.type
_entity_poly.pdbx_seq_one_letter_code
_entity_poly.pdbx_strand_id
1 'polypeptide(L)' 'FISFVCGDRSTDTGMKLWKKIKNIPASVYYSDYWKSYKEFLPNVKHIQTKAETYTVEGYNSRIRHYLVAP' A
#
# COMPACT_ATOMS: atom_id res chain seq x y z
N PHE A 1 -7.24 -2.28 10.28
CA PHE A 1 -7.42 -2.13 8.82
C PHE A 1 -7.58 -0.65 8.52
N ILE A 2 -6.84 -0.08 7.56
CA ILE A 2 -6.80 1.37 7.31
C ILE A 2 -7.67 1.77 6.12
N SER A 3 -7.41 1.20 4.92
CA SER A 3 -8.16 1.47 3.69
C SER A 3 -7.72 0.49 2.59
N PHE A 4 -8.50 0.38 1.52
CA PHE A 4 -8.11 -0.27 0.27
C PHE A 4 -8.68 0.46 -0.95
N VAL A 5 -8.15 0.12 -2.13
CA VAL A 5 -8.67 0.50 -3.45
C VAL A 5 -8.53 -0.71 -4.38
N CYS A 6 -9.50 -0.90 -5.28
CA CYS A 6 -9.38 -1.85 -6.38
C CYS A 6 -8.88 -1.13 -7.63
N GLY A 7 -7.99 -1.77 -8.37
CA GLY A 7 -7.40 -1.23 -9.59
C GLY A 7 -6.23 -2.10 -10.05
N ASP A 8 -5.36 -1.51 -10.86
CA ASP A 8 -4.16 -2.14 -11.39
C ASP A 8 -2.91 -1.77 -10.57
N ARG A 9 -1.73 -2.15 -11.07
CA ARG A 9 -0.44 -1.81 -10.45
C ARG A 9 0.10 -0.44 -10.88
N SER A 10 -0.76 0.45 -11.40
CA SER A 10 -0.35 1.79 -11.82
C SER A 10 -0.12 2.73 -10.63
N THR A 11 0.66 3.78 -10.88
CA THR A 11 0.82 4.89 -9.95
C THR A 11 -0.51 5.58 -9.66
N ASP A 12 -1.40 5.69 -10.65
CA ASP A 12 -2.72 6.30 -10.48
C ASP A 12 -3.57 5.54 -9.47
N THR A 13 -3.56 4.20 -9.53
CA THR A 13 -4.24 3.37 -8.52
C THR A 13 -3.61 3.56 -7.14
N GLY A 14 -2.27 3.57 -7.03
CA GLY A 14 -1.57 3.84 -5.77
C GLY A 14 -1.91 5.22 -5.18
N MET A 15 -2.00 6.26 -6.01
CA MET A 15 -2.38 7.61 -5.62
C MET A 15 -3.79 7.72 -5.06
N LYS A 16 -4.74 6.91 -5.56
CA LYS A 16 -6.09 6.83 -5.00
C LYS A 16 -6.05 6.33 -3.55
N LEU A 17 -5.21 5.33 -3.26
CA LEU A 17 -5.02 4.85 -1.89
C LEU A 17 -4.35 5.91 -1.03
N TRP A 18 -3.28 6.52 -1.53
CA TRP A 18 -2.53 7.54 -0.81
C TRP A 18 -3.40 8.73 -0.39
N LYS A 19 -4.25 9.24 -1.29
CA LYS A 19 -5.21 10.31 -0.99
C LYS A 19 -6.13 10.01 0.20
N LYS A 20 -6.50 8.74 0.41
CA LYS A 20 -7.35 8.31 1.53
C LYS A 20 -6.60 8.27 2.86
N ILE A 21 -5.30 7.92 2.83
CA ILE A 21 -4.54 7.58 4.06
C ILE A 21 -3.48 8.62 4.45
N LYS A 22 -3.13 9.57 3.57
CA LYS A 22 -2.03 10.53 3.77
C LYS A 22 -2.14 11.42 5.02
N ASN A 23 -3.36 11.60 5.54
CA ASN A 23 -3.61 12.44 6.70
C ASN A 23 -3.50 11.67 8.02
N ILE A 24 -3.29 10.35 7.96
CA ILE A 24 -3.07 9.53 9.15
C ILE A 24 -1.64 9.78 9.62
N PRO A 25 -1.43 10.20 10.88
CA PRO A 25 -0.09 10.43 11.40
C PRO A 25 0.78 9.18 11.30
N ALA A 26 1.86 9.28 10.54
CA ALA A 26 2.85 8.22 10.38
C ALA A 26 4.27 8.79 10.35
N SER A 27 5.16 8.15 11.10
CA SER A 27 6.59 8.49 11.14
C SER A 27 7.34 7.91 9.94
N VAL A 28 6.98 6.70 9.51
CA VAL A 28 7.64 5.94 8.44
C VAL A 28 6.60 5.15 7.64
N TYR A 29 6.85 4.98 6.34
CA TYR A 29 6.09 4.14 5.43
C TYR A 29 6.96 3.01 4.92
N TYR A 30 6.50 1.77 5.11
CA TYR A 30 7.15 0.58 4.58
C TYR A 30 6.41 0.07 3.35
N SER A 31 7.14 -0.24 2.28
CA SER A 31 6.58 -0.89 1.10
C SER A 31 7.53 -1.94 0.55
N ASP A 32 7.04 -2.75 -0.38
CA ASP A 32 7.92 -3.55 -1.24
C ASP A 32 8.66 -2.65 -2.26
N TYR A 33 9.39 -3.30 -3.17
CA TYR A 33 10.22 -2.63 -4.17
C TYR A 33 9.45 -2.14 -5.41
N TRP A 34 8.12 -2.08 -5.39
CA TRP A 34 7.35 -1.61 -6.54
C TRP A 34 7.63 -0.13 -6.85
N LYS A 35 7.94 0.18 -8.12
CA LYS A 35 8.40 1.51 -8.57
C LYS A 35 7.43 2.62 -8.19
N SER A 36 6.12 2.41 -8.37
CA SER A 36 5.12 3.46 -8.18
C SER A 36 5.11 4.04 -6.76
N TYR A 37 5.51 3.28 -5.73
CA TYR A 37 5.54 3.80 -4.36
C TYR A 37 6.47 5.00 -4.20
N LYS A 38 7.59 5.04 -4.95
CA LYS A 38 8.52 6.18 -4.95
C LYS A 38 7.94 7.43 -5.59
N GLU A 39 6.89 7.29 -6.41
CA GLU A 39 6.30 8.42 -7.14
C GLU A 39 5.37 9.25 -6.26
N PHE A 40 4.86 8.69 -5.16
CA PHE A 40 3.89 9.37 -4.29
C PHE A 40 4.16 9.32 -2.80
N LEU A 41 5.01 8.40 -2.31
CA LEU A 41 5.42 8.39 -0.91
C LEU A 41 6.52 9.44 -0.67
N PRO A 42 6.54 10.10 0.50
CA PRO A 42 7.59 11.05 0.81
C PRO A 42 8.95 10.34 0.95
N ASN A 43 9.94 10.70 0.12
CA ASN A 43 11.28 10.07 0.11
C ASN A 43 11.95 10.00 1.49
N VAL A 44 11.79 11.04 2.32
CA VAL A 44 12.40 11.10 3.66
C VAL A 44 11.82 10.07 4.63
N LYS A 45 10.59 9.60 4.39
CA LYS A 45 9.86 8.69 5.28
C LYS A 45 9.62 7.30 4.68
N HIS A 46 10.11 7.04 3.47
CA HIS A 46 9.82 5.81 2.73
C HIS A 46 10.98 4.82 2.82
N ILE A 47 10.71 3.64 3.39
CA ILE A 47 11.65 2.53 3.47
C ILE A 47 11.11 1.37 2.64
N GLN A 48 11.91 0.89 1.68
CA GLN A 48 11.57 -0.28 0.88
C GLN A 48 12.23 -1.52 1.46
N THR A 49 11.42 -2.53 1.78
CA THR A 49 11.87 -3.76 2.43
C THR A 49 10.78 -4.83 2.34
N LYS A 50 11.20 -6.11 2.36
CA LYS A 50 10.29 -7.25 2.41
C LYS A 50 10.00 -7.74 3.83
N ALA A 51 10.90 -7.52 4.78
CA ALA A 51 10.76 -8.10 6.12
C ALA A 51 9.57 -7.48 6.89
N GLU A 52 9.26 -6.22 6.60
CA GLU A 52 8.24 -5.42 7.28
C GLU A 52 6.88 -5.46 6.55
N THR A 53 6.77 -6.14 5.39
CA THR A 53 5.53 -6.22 4.59
C THR A 53 4.68 -7.46 4.87
N TYR A 54 5.09 -8.35 5.77
CA TYR A 54 4.37 -9.61 6.06
C TYR A 54 2.89 -9.39 6.43
N THR A 55 2.61 -8.35 7.23
CA THR A 55 1.24 -8.01 7.65
C THR A 55 0.41 -7.56 6.45
N VAL A 56 0.97 -6.73 5.57
CA VAL A 56 0.30 -6.20 4.37
C VAL A 56 -0.02 -7.33 3.40
N GLU A 57 0.91 -8.27 3.19
CA GLU A 57 0.70 -9.44 2.35
C GLU A 57 -0.42 -10.34 2.89
N GLY A 58 -0.47 -10.55 4.22
CA GLY A 58 -1.56 -11.27 4.88
C GLY A 58 -2.92 -10.62 4.65
N TYR A 59 -3.02 -9.29 4.80
CA TYR A 59 -4.26 -8.56 4.49
C TYR A 59 -4.64 -8.66 3.02
N ASN A 60 -3.70 -8.49 2.10
CA ASN A 60 -3.96 -8.62 0.66
C ASN A 60 -4.51 -10.01 0.30
N SER A 61 -3.98 -11.07 0.91
CA SER A 61 -4.49 -12.43 0.72
C SER A 61 -5.91 -12.61 1.27
N ARG A 62 -6.21 -12.07 2.46
CA ARG A 62 -7.57 -12.10 3.03
C ARG A 62 -8.57 -11.32 2.17
N ILE A 63 -8.21 -10.11 1.73
CA ILE A 63 -9.07 -9.27 0.88
C ILE A 63 -9.39 -9.99 -0.42
N ARG A 64 -8.39 -10.60 -1.08
CA ARG A 64 -8.64 -11.42 -2.27
C ARG A 64 -9.55 -12.60 -1.96
N HIS A 65 -9.31 -13.30 -0.86
CA HIS A 65 -10.14 -14.45 -0.49
C HIS A 65 -11.61 -14.08 -0.28
N TYR A 66 -11.89 -12.99 0.43
CA TYR A 66 -13.27 -12.58 0.76
C TYR A 66 -13.97 -11.77 -0.33
N LEU A 67 -13.23 -11.06 -1.19
CA LEU A 67 -13.81 -10.19 -2.23
C LEU A 67 -13.72 -10.76 -3.65
N VAL A 68 -12.99 -11.86 -3.85
CA VAL A 68 -12.85 -12.56 -5.15
C VAL A 68 -13.51 -13.94 -5.12
N ALA A 69 -14.20 -14.30 -4.03
CA ALA A 69 -15.09 -15.46 -4.04
C ALA A 69 -16.32 -15.15 -4.94
N PRO A 70 -16.75 -16.10 -5.78
CA PRO A 70 -17.81 -15.92 -6.78
C PRO A 70 -19.16 -15.52 -6.20
#